data_AF-A0A978TLR6-F1
#
_entry.id   AF-A0A978TLR6-F1
#
_cell.length_a   1.000
_cell.length_b   1.000
_cell.length_c   1.000
_cell.angle_alpha   90.00
_cell.angle_beta   90.00
_cell.angle_gamma   90.00
#
_symmetry.space_group_name_H-M   'P 1'
#
loop_
_entity.id
_entity.type
_entity.pdbx_description
1 polymer ?
#
loop_
_entity_poly.entity_id
_entity_poly.type
_entity_poly.pdbx_seq_one_letter_code
_entity_poly.pdbx_strand_id
1 'polypeptide(L)'
;MSDRIWGKIAVIVSISIATTLGLPTRAQLATDKLLFQDITLSPNFQPDPRQLRGISGGTIAVGDLTGVANTVTGPCVGYVSEHPDHQLTLTEFFDSLRLMVESEGDTAIVVRGPGGLWCNDDLDGKNPGAIGFWLPGTYEIWVASYEENQYYPYRIRLSEIDLPTESIDRLAIERDEG
;
A
#
# COMPACT_ATOMS: atom_id res chain seq x y z
N MET A 1 91.86 33.37 -3.09
CA MET A 1 91.09 32.13 -3.39
C MET A 1 89.62 32.53 -3.26
N SER A 2 88.94 32.69 -4.38
CA SER A 2 87.61 33.33 -4.50
C SER A 2 86.59 32.25 -4.85
N ASP A 3 85.65 32.00 -3.95
CA ASP A 3 84.63 30.98 -4.12
C ASP A 3 83.37 31.59 -4.77
N ARG A 4 83.01 31.04 -5.93
CA ARG A 4 81.88 31.43 -6.76
C ARG A 4 80.57 30.85 -6.24
N ILE A 5 79.62 31.73 -5.97
CA ILE A 5 78.23 31.44 -5.60
C ILE A 5 77.46 30.96 -6.83
N TRP A 6 76.91 29.73 -6.79
CA TRP A 6 75.98 29.21 -7.80
C TRP A 6 74.53 29.48 -7.37
N GLY A 7 73.82 30.33 -8.12
CA GLY A 7 72.39 30.60 -7.92
C GLY A 7 71.52 29.45 -8.43
N LYS A 8 70.63 28.94 -7.56
CA LYS A 8 69.61 27.94 -7.91
C LYS A 8 68.33 28.66 -8.32
N ILE A 9 67.87 28.40 -9.55
CA ILE A 9 66.56 28.85 -10.05
C ILE A 9 65.48 27.98 -9.39
N ALA A 10 64.56 28.60 -8.64
CA ALA A 10 63.40 27.94 -8.05
C ALA A 10 62.19 28.12 -8.99
N VAL A 11 61.65 27.01 -9.50
CA VAL A 11 60.37 26.98 -10.23
C VAL A 11 59.29 26.56 -9.23
N ILE A 12 58.33 27.43 -8.97
CA ILE A 12 57.17 27.16 -8.11
C ILE A 12 56.02 26.73 -9.03
N VAL A 13 55.57 25.48 -8.90
CA VAL A 13 54.39 24.94 -9.59
C VAL A 13 53.20 25.05 -8.63
N SER A 14 52.22 25.88 -8.98
CA SER A 14 50.99 26.07 -8.22
C SER A 14 49.93 25.07 -8.67
N ILE A 15 49.53 24.14 -7.80
CA ILE A 15 48.44 23.18 -8.05
C ILE A 15 47.14 23.79 -7.52
N SER A 16 46.16 24.03 -8.39
CA SER A 16 44.80 24.42 -8.00
C SER A 16 43.94 23.17 -7.80
N ILE A 17 43.42 22.97 -6.59
CA ILE A 17 42.50 21.88 -6.27
C ILE A 17 41.07 22.38 -6.51
N ALA A 18 40.40 21.87 -7.55
CA ALA A 18 38.99 22.12 -7.78
C ALA A 18 38.16 21.16 -6.92
N THR A 19 37.48 21.68 -5.90
CA THR A 19 36.54 20.92 -5.07
C THR A 19 35.17 20.89 -5.72
N THR A 20 34.73 19.72 -6.18
CA THR A 20 33.37 19.51 -6.68
C THR A 20 32.41 19.30 -5.51
N LEU A 21 31.44 20.21 -5.34
CA LEU A 21 30.31 20.03 -4.42
C LEU A 21 29.35 19.02 -5.06
N GLY A 22 29.43 17.76 -4.65
CA GLY A 22 28.43 16.75 -5.02
C GLY A 22 27.10 17.05 -4.30
N LEU A 23 26.01 17.18 -5.06
CA LEU A 23 24.65 17.24 -4.49
C LEU A 23 24.27 15.86 -3.93
N PRO A 24 23.66 15.76 -2.74
CA PRO A 24 23.11 14.50 -2.28
C PRO A 24 21.89 14.15 -3.14
N THR A 25 21.97 13.09 -3.93
CA THR A 25 20.82 12.49 -4.59
C THR A 25 19.95 11.84 -3.52
N ARG A 26 18.75 12.37 -3.28
CA ARG A 26 17.80 11.74 -2.35
C ARG A 26 17.23 10.50 -3.04
N ALA A 27 17.81 9.33 -2.75
CA ALA A 27 17.22 8.05 -3.14
C ALA A 27 15.95 7.84 -2.30
N GLN A 28 14.78 8.15 -2.88
CA GLN A 28 13.50 7.74 -2.32
C GLN A 28 13.37 6.23 -2.57
N LEU A 29 13.45 5.40 -1.52
CA LEU A 29 13.24 3.96 -1.64
C LEU A 29 11.85 3.69 -2.25
N ALA A 30 11.81 2.87 -3.30
CA ALA A 30 10.62 2.50 -4.05
C ALA A 30 9.74 1.46 -3.30
N THR A 31 9.40 1.73 -2.04
CA THR A 31 8.57 0.82 -1.21
C THR A 31 7.17 0.65 -1.80
N ASP A 32 6.67 1.63 -2.56
CA ASP A 32 5.34 1.63 -3.18
C ASP A 32 5.13 0.57 -4.29
N LYS A 33 6.20 -0.15 -4.66
CA LYS A 33 6.16 -1.26 -5.63
C LYS A 33 6.19 -2.65 -5.00
N LEU A 34 6.36 -2.76 -3.68
CA LEU A 34 6.43 -4.07 -3.04
C LEU A 34 5.03 -4.70 -2.99
N LEU A 35 4.96 -6.01 -3.24
CA LEU A 35 3.75 -6.79 -3.02
C LEU A 35 3.70 -7.27 -1.57
N PHE A 36 2.50 -7.50 -1.05
CA PHE A 36 2.27 -8.15 0.25
C PHE A 36 2.98 -7.46 1.43
N GLN A 37 2.82 -6.14 1.51
CA GLN A 37 3.50 -5.31 2.50
C GLN A 37 2.79 -5.31 3.86
N ASP A 38 3.58 -5.32 4.92
CA ASP A 38 3.16 -4.89 6.25
C ASP A 38 3.35 -3.37 6.38
N ILE A 39 2.36 -2.69 6.96
CA ILE A 39 2.38 -1.23 7.11
C ILE A 39 1.91 -0.81 8.50
N THR A 40 2.46 0.30 8.99
CA THR A 40 2.01 0.95 10.22
C THR A 40 1.47 2.34 9.89
N LEU A 41 0.25 2.65 10.34
CA LEU A 41 -0.40 3.94 10.13
C LEU A 41 -0.79 4.58 11.46
N SER A 42 -0.65 5.90 11.51
CA SER A 42 -1.22 6.79 12.53
C SER A 42 -2.18 7.76 11.83
N PRO A 43 -3.15 8.36 12.54
CA PRO A 43 -4.04 9.35 11.94
C PRO A 43 -3.31 10.50 11.26
N ASN A 44 -3.91 11.06 10.21
CA ASN A 44 -3.35 12.06 9.29
C ASN A 44 -2.11 11.57 8.54
N PHE A 45 -2.05 10.27 8.21
CA PHE A 45 -0.89 9.73 7.50
C PHE A 45 -0.73 10.38 6.12
N GLN A 46 0.52 10.41 5.64
CA GLN A 46 0.84 10.92 4.30
C GLN A 46 1.78 9.97 3.56
N PRO A 47 1.68 9.83 2.22
CA PRO A 47 0.58 10.34 1.39
C PRO A 47 -0.79 9.74 1.74
N ASP A 48 -1.89 10.41 1.41
CA ASP A 48 -3.24 9.82 1.45
C ASP A 48 -3.82 9.88 0.01
N PRO A 49 -4.18 8.75 -0.62
CA PRO A 49 -4.19 7.39 -0.08
C PRO A 49 -2.80 6.75 0.02
N ARG A 50 -2.64 5.82 0.98
CA ARG A 50 -1.56 4.81 0.90
C ARG A 50 -2.00 3.66 0.02
N GLN A 51 -1.06 3.19 -0.79
CA GLN A 51 -1.29 2.06 -1.68
C GLN A 51 -0.55 0.83 -1.19
N LEU A 52 -1.28 -0.28 -1.09
CA LEU A 52 -0.69 -1.62 -1.01
C LEU A 52 -1.02 -2.37 -2.31
N ARG A 53 -0.26 -3.42 -2.58
CA ARG A 53 -0.35 -4.20 -3.82
C ARG A 53 -0.19 -5.67 -3.50
N GLY A 54 -0.85 -6.52 -4.27
CA GLY A 54 -0.69 -7.96 -4.17
C GLY A 54 -1.34 -8.68 -5.34
N ILE A 55 -1.49 -9.99 -5.18
CA ILE A 55 -2.18 -10.88 -6.09
C ILE A 55 -3.19 -11.64 -5.23
N SER A 56 -4.47 -11.53 -5.56
CA SER A 56 -5.54 -12.17 -4.80
C SER A 56 -5.55 -13.68 -5.06
N GLY A 57 -6.27 -14.40 -4.20
CA GLY A 57 -6.59 -15.80 -4.43
C GLY A 57 -5.77 -16.79 -3.62
N GLY A 58 -6.07 -18.06 -3.88
CA GLY A 58 -5.43 -19.22 -3.27
C GLY A 58 -6.33 -20.43 -3.38
N THR A 59 -6.11 -21.41 -2.52
CA THR A 59 -6.83 -22.70 -2.56
C THR A 59 -7.70 -22.92 -1.33
N ILE A 60 -7.67 -22.02 -0.33
CA ILE A 60 -8.44 -22.16 0.91
C ILE A 60 -9.71 -21.36 0.76
N ALA A 61 -10.87 -22.00 0.90
CA ALA A 61 -12.14 -21.29 0.92
C ALA A 61 -12.19 -20.37 2.15
N VAL A 62 -12.64 -19.13 1.97
CA VAL A 62 -12.72 -18.15 3.06
C VAL A 62 -13.59 -18.63 4.23
N GLY A 63 -14.64 -19.40 3.97
CA GLY A 63 -15.47 -20.02 5.01
C GLY A 63 -14.68 -20.97 5.91
N ASP A 64 -13.70 -21.71 5.36
CA ASP A 64 -12.84 -22.61 6.13
C ASP A 64 -11.80 -21.83 6.96
N LEU A 65 -11.27 -20.72 6.42
CA LEU A 65 -10.35 -19.83 7.14
C LEU A 65 -11.03 -19.11 8.32
N THR A 66 -12.29 -18.70 8.13
CA THR A 66 -13.00 -17.81 9.06
C THR A 66 -13.95 -18.55 10.00
N GLY A 67 -14.43 -19.73 9.62
CA GLY A 67 -15.45 -20.48 10.35
C GLY A 67 -16.86 -19.89 10.25
N VAL A 68 -17.07 -18.86 9.43
CA VAL A 68 -18.37 -18.19 9.24
C VAL A 68 -18.64 -17.91 7.77
N ALA A 69 -19.91 -17.96 7.35
CA ALA A 69 -20.29 -17.65 5.98
C ALA A 69 -20.53 -16.14 5.74
N ASN A 70 -20.82 -15.39 6.81
CA ASN A 70 -21.15 -13.97 6.74
C ASN A 70 -20.68 -13.24 8.00
N THR A 71 -20.37 -11.97 7.83
CA THR A 71 -20.16 -10.99 8.91
C THR A 71 -21.21 -9.89 8.79
N VAL A 72 -21.22 -8.94 9.74
CA VAL A 72 -22.11 -7.78 9.66
C VAL A 72 -21.82 -6.85 8.48
N THR A 73 -20.62 -6.94 7.88
CA THR A 73 -20.20 -6.11 6.73
C THR A 73 -20.36 -6.79 5.38
N GLY A 74 -20.75 -8.08 5.36
CA GLY A 74 -20.92 -8.81 4.12
C GLY A 74 -20.52 -10.29 4.18
N PRO A 75 -20.64 -10.97 3.03
CA PRO A 75 -20.35 -12.39 2.90
C PRO A 75 -18.85 -12.67 3.01
N CYS A 76 -18.50 -13.81 3.62
CA CYS A 76 -17.15 -14.33 3.72
C CYS A 76 -16.97 -15.39 2.63
N VAL A 77 -16.62 -14.94 1.42
CA VAL A 77 -16.60 -15.75 0.20
C VAL A 77 -15.26 -15.68 -0.51
N GLY A 78 -15.08 -16.52 -1.52
CA GLY A 78 -13.87 -16.61 -2.30
C GLY A 78 -12.81 -17.52 -1.71
N TYR A 79 -11.62 -17.42 -2.29
CA TYR A 79 -10.48 -18.28 -2.01
C TYR A 79 -9.24 -17.45 -1.72
N VAL A 80 -8.48 -17.87 -0.72
CA VAL A 80 -7.32 -17.15 -0.19
C VAL A 80 -6.15 -18.10 0.02
N SER A 81 -4.97 -17.52 0.21
CA SER A 81 -3.78 -18.23 0.68
C SER A 81 -3.83 -18.46 2.20
N GLU A 82 -2.96 -19.34 2.70
CA GLU A 82 -2.90 -19.68 4.14
C GLU A 82 -2.51 -18.48 5.01
N HIS A 83 -1.63 -17.62 4.51
CA HIS A 83 -1.15 -16.43 5.22
C HIS A 83 -1.87 -15.16 4.72
N PRO A 84 -2.04 -14.15 5.59
CA PRO A 84 -2.57 -12.86 5.16
C PRO A 84 -1.66 -12.20 4.13
N ASP A 85 -2.27 -11.47 3.21
CA ASP A 85 -1.56 -10.71 2.20
C ASP A 85 -0.88 -9.48 2.79
N HIS A 86 -1.49 -8.88 3.82
CA HIS A 86 -0.97 -7.68 4.48
C HIS A 86 -1.24 -7.72 5.99
N GLN A 87 -0.30 -7.20 6.78
CA GLN A 87 -0.58 -6.77 8.15
C GLN A 87 -0.60 -5.24 8.24
N LEU A 88 -1.73 -4.70 8.71
CA LEU A 88 -1.92 -3.28 8.98
C LEU A 88 -1.88 -3.04 10.49
N THR A 89 -0.87 -2.33 10.97
CA THR A 89 -0.81 -1.89 12.37
C THR A 89 -1.27 -0.44 12.49
N LEU A 90 -2.35 -0.22 13.23
CA LEU A 90 -2.86 1.11 13.57
C LEU A 90 -2.34 1.53 14.93
N THR A 91 -1.62 2.65 15.01
CA THR A 91 -1.02 3.12 16.27
C THR A 91 -2.04 3.77 17.20
N GLU A 92 -3.11 4.33 16.64
CA GLU A 92 -4.15 5.08 17.34
C GLU A 92 -5.52 4.78 16.70
N PHE A 93 -6.58 5.31 17.31
CA PHE A 93 -7.94 5.18 16.79
C PHE A 93 -8.12 6.01 15.53
N PHE A 94 -8.78 5.43 14.52
CA PHE A 94 -9.23 6.15 13.32
C PHE A 94 -10.74 6.34 13.39
N ASP A 95 -11.19 7.59 13.32
CA ASP A 95 -12.61 7.94 13.23
C ASP A 95 -13.21 7.58 11.87
N SER A 96 -12.38 7.56 10.82
CA SER A 96 -12.70 7.02 9.51
C SER A 96 -11.43 6.48 8.87
N LEU A 97 -11.42 5.19 8.54
CA LEU A 97 -10.45 4.62 7.63
C LEU A 97 -11.18 3.75 6.60
N ARG A 98 -10.84 4.00 5.34
CA ARG A 98 -11.35 3.29 4.17
C ARG A 98 -10.23 2.41 3.63
N LEU A 99 -10.54 1.16 3.44
CA LEU A 99 -9.68 0.17 2.81
C LEU A 99 -10.43 -0.34 1.58
N MET A 100 -10.07 0.16 0.40
CA MET A 100 -10.75 -0.13 -0.87
C MET A 100 -9.85 -0.98 -1.75
N VAL A 101 -10.33 -2.14 -2.19
CA VAL A 101 -9.60 -2.98 -3.15
C VAL A 101 -9.96 -2.53 -4.57
N GLU A 102 -8.98 -2.49 -5.46
CA GLU A 102 -9.17 -2.27 -6.90
C GLU A 102 -8.55 -3.46 -7.64
N SER A 103 -9.37 -4.19 -8.39
CA SER A 103 -8.92 -5.23 -9.32
C SER A 103 -9.73 -5.22 -10.62
N GLU A 104 -9.15 -5.79 -11.67
CA GLU A 104 -9.86 -6.09 -12.92
C GLU A 104 -10.70 -7.37 -12.81
N GLY A 105 -10.40 -8.21 -11.81
CA GLY A 105 -11.15 -9.42 -11.51
C GLY A 105 -12.11 -9.26 -10.34
N ASP A 106 -12.90 -10.30 -10.11
CA ASP A 106 -13.83 -10.38 -9.00
C ASP A 106 -13.10 -10.79 -7.72
N THR A 107 -13.16 -9.95 -6.69
CA THR A 107 -12.38 -10.14 -5.46
C THR A 107 -13.24 -9.95 -4.23
N ALA A 108 -12.88 -10.61 -3.13
CA ALA A 108 -13.46 -10.36 -1.82
C ALA A 108 -12.36 -9.96 -0.83
N ILE A 109 -12.74 -9.37 0.30
CA ILE A 109 -11.81 -9.03 1.38
C ILE A 109 -12.22 -9.70 2.68
N VAL A 110 -11.20 -10.12 3.43
CA VAL A 110 -11.32 -10.55 4.82
C VAL A 110 -10.36 -9.73 5.66
N VAL A 111 -10.87 -9.12 6.72
CA VAL A 111 -10.07 -8.37 7.70
C VAL A 111 -10.30 -8.96 9.08
N ARG A 112 -9.23 -9.33 9.77
CA ARG A 112 -9.26 -9.84 11.15
C ARG A 112 -8.38 -8.99 12.04
N GLY A 113 -8.89 -8.55 13.18
CA GLY A 113 -8.10 -7.74 14.12
C GLY A 113 -8.88 -7.30 15.36
N PRO A 114 -8.42 -6.24 16.05
CA PRO A 114 -9.13 -5.64 17.17
C PRO A 114 -10.59 -5.36 16.83
N GLY A 115 -11.52 -5.96 17.57
CA GLY A 115 -12.96 -5.79 17.37
C GLY A 115 -13.65 -6.92 16.60
N GLY A 116 -12.90 -7.78 15.90
CA GLY A 116 -13.44 -9.01 15.31
C GLY A 116 -12.98 -9.29 13.88
N LEU A 117 -13.94 -9.78 13.09
CA LEU A 117 -13.77 -10.24 11.72
C LEU A 117 -14.79 -9.51 10.83
N TRP A 118 -14.33 -9.06 9.68
CA TRP A 118 -15.14 -8.40 8.66
C TRP A 118 -14.84 -9.01 7.31
N CYS A 119 -15.90 -9.27 6.55
CA CYS A 119 -15.82 -9.68 5.17
C CYS A 119 -16.68 -8.78 4.30
N ASN A 120 -16.30 -8.64 3.04
CA ASN A 120 -17.05 -7.92 2.02
C ASN A 120 -16.61 -8.39 0.62
N ASP A 121 -17.51 -8.27 -0.37
CA ASP A 121 -17.31 -8.76 -1.75
C ASP A 121 -17.59 -7.61 -2.74
N ASP A 122 -18.81 -7.08 -2.70
CA ASP A 122 -19.27 -6.04 -3.62
C ASP A 122 -19.50 -4.69 -2.92
N LEU A 123 -18.45 -3.98 -2.54
CA LEU A 123 -18.59 -2.61 -2.02
C LEU A 123 -18.75 -1.58 -3.14
N ASP A 124 -17.98 -1.73 -4.22
CA ASP A 124 -17.99 -0.88 -5.40
C ASP A 124 -17.95 -1.74 -6.67
N GLY A 125 -19.13 -2.12 -7.18
CA GLY A 125 -19.21 -3.15 -8.21
C GLY A 125 -18.67 -4.47 -7.68
N LYS A 126 -17.70 -5.08 -8.37
CA LYS A 126 -17.01 -6.33 -7.98
C LYS A 126 -15.78 -6.14 -7.09
N ASN A 127 -15.59 -4.90 -6.62
CA ASN A 127 -14.45 -4.52 -5.81
C ASN A 127 -14.88 -4.42 -4.33
N PRO A 128 -14.21 -5.14 -3.42
CA PRO A 128 -14.58 -5.18 -2.02
C PRO A 128 -13.91 -4.04 -1.24
N GLY A 129 -14.36 -3.84 -0.01
CA GLY A 129 -13.65 -2.99 0.93
C GLY A 129 -14.19 -3.01 2.35
N ALA A 130 -13.53 -2.25 3.22
CA ALA A 130 -13.91 -2.05 4.60
C ALA A 130 -13.82 -0.56 4.94
N ILE A 131 -14.91 0.00 5.48
CA ILE A 131 -15.02 1.42 5.83
C ILE A 131 -15.59 1.51 7.24
N GLY A 132 -15.01 2.36 8.08
CA GLY A 132 -15.60 2.72 9.36
C GLY A 132 -14.59 3.20 10.38
N PHE A 133 -14.92 2.96 11.64
CA PHE A 133 -14.09 3.24 12.81
C PHE A 133 -13.12 2.09 13.05
N TRP A 134 -11.85 2.39 13.33
CA TRP A 134 -10.83 1.36 13.58
C TRP A 134 -10.11 1.59 14.90
N LEU A 135 -10.03 0.53 15.71
CA LEU A 135 -9.30 0.55 16.98
C LEU A 135 -7.78 0.43 16.73
N PRO A 136 -6.95 0.93 17.66
CA PRO A 136 -5.52 0.65 17.64
C PRO A 136 -5.24 -0.85 17.70
N GLY A 137 -4.22 -1.30 16.97
CA GLY A 137 -3.74 -2.68 16.95
C GLY A 137 -3.43 -3.21 15.55
N THR A 138 -3.12 -4.49 15.46
CA THR A 138 -2.72 -5.14 14.19
C THR A 138 -3.87 -5.91 13.58
N TYR A 139 -4.09 -5.67 12.28
CA TYR A 139 -5.10 -6.29 11.46
C TYR A 139 -4.43 -7.14 10.39
N GLU A 140 -4.90 -8.36 10.22
CA GLU A 140 -4.55 -9.27 9.14
C GLU A 140 -5.57 -9.08 8.01
N ILE A 141 -5.08 -8.94 6.77
CA ILE A 141 -5.90 -8.67 5.59
C ILE A 141 -5.61 -9.75 4.54
N TRP A 142 -6.67 -10.39 4.05
CA TRP A 142 -6.63 -11.25 2.88
C TRP A 142 -7.49 -10.65 1.77
N VAL A 143 -7.00 -10.69 0.54
CA VAL A 143 -7.77 -10.40 -0.66
C VAL A 143 -8.02 -11.71 -1.41
N ALA A 144 -9.26 -12.15 -1.38
CA ALA A 144 -9.70 -13.37 -2.04
C ALA A 144 -9.94 -13.13 -3.53
N SER A 145 -9.78 -14.17 -4.34
CA SER A 145 -10.48 -14.25 -5.63
C SER A 145 -11.83 -14.91 -5.41
N TYR A 146 -12.86 -14.46 -6.11
CA TYR A 146 -14.20 -15.03 -5.95
C TYR A 146 -14.24 -16.52 -6.36
N GLU A 147 -13.55 -16.87 -7.45
CA GLU A 147 -13.47 -18.24 -7.96
C GLU A 147 -12.14 -18.93 -7.58
N GLU A 148 -12.21 -20.24 -7.35
CA GLU A 148 -11.04 -21.05 -7.00
C GLU A 148 -10.00 -21.05 -8.14
N ASN A 149 -8.71 -21.04 -7.79
CA ASN A 149 -7.59 -21.06 -8.73
C ASN A 149 -7.55 -19.88 -9.72
N GLN A 150 -8.26 -18.78 -9.43
CA GLN A 150 -8.08 -17.50 -10.10
C GLN A 150 -7.22 -16.57 -9.26
N TYR A 151 -6.44 -15.74 -9.95
CA TYR A 151 -5.46 -14.86 -9.34
C TYR A 151 -5.50 -13.52 -10.07
N TYR A 152 -5.76 -12.45 -9.32
CA TYR A 152 -5.87 -11.12 -9.89
C TYR A 152 -4.90 -10.16 -9.19
N PRO A 153 -4.07 -9.41 -9.94
CA PRO A 153 -3.38 -8.28 -9.36
C PRO A 153 -4.40 -7.30 -8.78
N TYR A 154 -4.11 -6.78 -7.59
CA TYR A 154 -4.94 -5.76 -6.96
C TYR A 154 -4.10 -4.61 -6.40
N ARG A 155 -4.78 -3.50 -6.15
CA ARG A 155 -4.29 -2.44 -5.26
C ARG A 155 -5.26 -2.27 -4.10
N ILE A 156 -4.74 -2.00 -2.91
CA ILE A 156 -5.54 -1.52 -1.79
C ILE A 156 -5.26 -0.04 -1.61
N ARG A 157 -6.31 0.78 -1.52
CA ARG A 157 -6.23 2.18 -1.16
C ARG A 157 -6.71 2.38 0.26
N LEU A 158 -5.79 2.79 1.12
CA LEU A 158 -6.03 3.17 2.50
C LEU A 158 -6.17 4.69 2.57
N SER A 159 -7.31 5.19 3.03
CA SER A 159 -7.60 6.64 3.07
C SER A 159 -8.47 7.03 4.26
N GLU A 160 -8.23 8.22 4.81
CA GLU A 160 -9.07 8.81 5.86
C GLU A 160 -10.23 9.63 5.27
N ILE A 161 -10.18 9.93 3.97
CA ILE A 161 -11.17 10.72 3.24
C ILE A 161 -11.93 9.89 2.21
N ASP A 162 -13.07 10.41 1.76
CA ASP A 162 -13.86 9.78 0.70
C ASP A 162 -13.06 9.70 -0.59
N LEU A 163 -12.93 8.48 -1.12
CA LEU A 163 -12.33 8.22 -2.42
C LEU A 163 -13.43 8.18 -3.47
N PRO A 164 -13.21 8.75 -4.67
CA PRO A 164 -14.10 8.51 -5.80
C PRO A 164 -14.15 7.00 -6.06
N THR A 165 -15.36 6.44 -6.09
CA THR A 165 -15.62 5.05 -6.48
C THR A 165 -15.93 5.02 -7.97
N GLU A 166 -15.37 4.06 -8.68
CA GLU A 166 -15.51 3.94 -10.15
C GLU A 166 -16.98 3.81 -10.58
N SER A 167 -17.85 3.21 -9.74
CA SER A 167 -19.28 3.13 -10.03
C SER A 167 -20.01 4.47 -9.92
N ILE A 168 -19.65 5.32 -8.96
CA ILE A 168 -20.29 6.64 -8.78
C ILE A 168 -19.83 7.61 -9.87
N ASP A 169 -18.56 7.55 -10.28
CA ASP A 169 -18.06 8.40 -11.37
C ASP A 169 -18.70 8.06 -12.72
N ARG A 170 -18.96 6.77 -13.01
CA ARG A 170 -19.71 6.36 -14.20
C ARG A 170 -21.16 6.89 -14.20
N LEU A 171 -21.84 6.87 -13.05
CA LEU A 171 -23.19 7.40 -12.92
C LEU A 171 -23.23 8.94 -13.03
N ALA A 172 -22.17 9.63 -12.64
CA ALA A 172 -22.06 11.08 -12.82
C ALA A 172 -21.89 11.46 -14.30
N ILE A 173 -21.12 10.68 -15.06
CA ILE A 173 -20.91 10.91 -16.50
C ILE A 173 -22.20 10.66 -17.31
N GLU A 174 -22.94 9.58 -17.01
CA GLU A 174 -24.19 9.26 -17.72
C GLU A 174 -25.31 10.31 -17.52
N ARG A 175 -25.24 11.10 -16.44
CA ARG A 175 -26.25 12.14 -16.14
C ARG A 175 -26.00 13.47 -16.84
N ASP A 176 -24.79 13.73 -17.33
CA ASP A 176 -24.43 14.96 -18.05
C ASP A 176 -24.56 14.84 -19.57
N GLU A 177 -24.77 13.61 -20.09
CA GLU A 177 -25.00 13.34 -21.52
C GLU A 177 -26.49 13.14 -21.89
N GLY A 178 -27.42 13.39 -20.96
CA GLY A 178 -28.87 13.17 -21.09
C GLY A 178 -29.72 14.42 -21.23
#